data_AF-A0A955L673-F1
#
_entry.id   AF-A0A955L673-F1
#
_cell.length_a   1.000
_cell.length_b   1.000
_cell.length_c   1.000
_cell.angle_alpha   90.00
_cell.angle_beta   90.00
_cell.angle_gamma   90.00
#
_symmetry.space_group_name_H-M   'P 1'
#
loop_
_entity.id
_entity.type
_entity.pdbx_description
1 polymer ?
#
loop_
_entity_poly.entity_id
_entity_poly.type
_entity_poly.pdbx_seq_one_letter_code
_entity_poly.pdbx_strand_id
1 'polypeptide(L)'
;MYSKEYFKLQTIFAQRCAEILGKDLPYCLFHYTANYLRLGLSKPFNENDPTWVSAVKRINAGEDVTEVIYSFYQKRNTNQVVDDRKYFGFFGYDWDDEGKRIKLH
;
A
#
# COMPACT_ATOMS: atom_id res chain seq x y z
N MET A 1 12.26 4.27 -6.39
CA MET A 1 11.20 3.53 -7.11
C MET A 1 11.22 2.08 -6.63
N TYR A 2 10.08 1.44 -6.39
CA TYR A 2 10.01 0.05 -5.92
C TYR A 2 10.23 -0.92 -7.07
N SER A 3 10.99 -1.99 -6.83
CA SER A 3 11.19 -3.05 -7.82
C SER A 3 9.98 -3.98 -7.89
N LYS A 4 9.92 -4.82 -8.92
CA LYS A 4 8.83 -5.79 -9.09
C LYS A 4 8.79 -6.83 -7.98
N GLU A 5 9.95 -7.17 -7.43
CA GLU A 5 10.11 -8.14 -6.34
C GLU A 5 9.40 -7.67 -5.06
N TYR A 6 9.35 -6.36 -4.82
CA TYR A 6 8.54 -5.80 -3.73
C TYR A 6 7.06 -6.17 -3.90
N PHE A 7 6.51 -6.01 -5.10
CA PHE A 7 5.11 -6.34 -5.38
C PHE A 7 4.87 -7.85 -5.31
N LYS A 8 5.83 -8.66 -5.75
CA LYS A 8 5.79 -10.11 -5.60
C LYS A 8 5.65 -10.52 -4.13
N LEU A 9 6.44 -9.93 -3.24
CA LEU A 9 6.34 -10.19 -1.80
C LEU A 9 4.97 -9.80 -1.23
N GLN A 10 4.42 -8.65 -1.62
CA GLN A 10 3.08 -8.23 -1.20
C GLN A 10 1.99 -9.19 -1.73
N THR A 11 2.12 -9.67 -2.97
CA THR A 11 1.20 -10.67 -3.56
C THR A 11 1.23 -11.98 -2.79
N ILE A 12 2.42 -12.52 -2.50
CA ILE A 12 2.58 -13.77 -1.73
C ILE A 12 1.97 -13.60 -0.34
N PHE A 13 2.22 -12.48 0.32
CA PHE A 13 1.65 -12.19 1.63
C PHE A 13 0.11 -12.13 1.58
N ALA A 14 -0.46 -11.40 0.61
CA ALA A 14 -1.91 -11.30 0.45
C ALA A 14 -2.57 -12.66 0.13
N GLN A 15 -1.90 -13.53 -0.63
CA GLN A 15 -2.37 -14.90 -0.88
C GLN A 15 -2.43 -15.70 0.42
N ARG A 16 -1.41 -15.61 1.27
CA ARG A 16 -1.45 -16.25 2.59
C ARG A 16 -2.56 -15.69 3.49
N CYS A 17 -2.79 -14.38 3.46
CA CYS A 17 -3.93 -13.79 4.16
C CYS A 17 -5.27 -14.32 3.64
N ALA A 18 -5.43 -14.44 2.32
CA ALA A 18 -6.65 -14.97 1.71
C ALA A 18 -6.93 -16.42 2.16
N GLU A 19 -5.90 -17.27 2.14
CA GLU A 19 -5.97 -18.66 2.60
C GLU A 19 -6.37 -18.75 4.09
N ILE A 20 -5.75 -17.95 4.96
CA ILE A 20 -5.98 -17.98 6.41
C ILE A 20 -7.35 -17.41 6.79
N LEU A 21 -7.77 -16.33 6.11
CA LEU A 21 -8.96 -15.56 6.48
C LEU A 21 -10.22 -15.98 5.70
N GLY A 22 -10.09 -16.83 4.68
CA GLY A 22 -11.19 -17.20 3.78
C GLY A 22 -11.74 -15.99 3.01
N LYS A 23 -10.90 -14.98 2.76
CA LYS A 23 -11.24 -13.78 2.00
C LYS A 23 -10.70 -13.87 0.59
N ASP A 24 -11.28 -13.09 -0.33
CA ASP A 24 -10.75 -13.02 -1.68
C ASP A 24 -9.38 -12.29 -1.71
N LEU A 25 -8.60 -12.58 -2.74
CA LEU A 25 -7.28 -12.01 -2.91
C LEU A 25 -7.31 -10.48 -3.13
N PRO A 26 -8.22 -9.91 -3.94
CA PRO A 26 -8.40 -8.46 -4.04
C PRO A 26 -8.58 -7.77 -2.68
N TYR A 27 -9.47 -8.27 -1.84
CA TYR A 27 -9.70 -7.77 -0.49
C TYR A 27 -8.41 -7.80 0.33
N CYS A 28 -7.67 -8.91 0.29
CA CYS A 28 -6.45 -9.03 1.06
C CYS A 28 -5.34 -8.10 0.57
N LEU A 29 -5.23 -7.93 -0.76
CA LEU A 29 -4.32 -6.95 -1.35
C LEU A 29 -4.67 -5.53 -0.91
N PHE A 30 -5.95 -5.18 -0.83
CA PHE A 30 -6.37 -3.84 -0.46
C PHE A 30 -6.16 -3.53 1.03
N HIS A 31 -6.56 -4.46 1.90
CA HIS A 31 -6.64 -4.22 3.34
C HIS A 31 -5.37 -4.58 4.12
N TYR A 32 -4.59 -5.55 3.64
CA TYR A 32 -3.43 -6.06 4.39
C TYR A 32 -2.08 -5.72 3.77
N THR A 33 -2.06 -5.14 2.56
CA THR A 33 -0.80 -4.74 1.91
C THR A 33 -0.69 -3.24 1.75
N ALA A 34 0.53 -2.77 1.53
CA ALA A 34 0.77 -1.36 1.21
C ALA A 34 0.53 -1.03 -0.29
N ASN A 35 -0.05 -1.93 -1.08
CA ASN A 35 -0.24 -1.71 -2.52
C ASN A 35 -1.13 -0.51 -2.82
N TYR A 36 -2.18 -0.27 -2.03
CA TYR A 36 -3.06 0.89 -2.22
C TYR A 36 -2.29 2.23 -2.17
N LEU A 37 -1.33 2.38 -1.25
CA LEU A 37 -0.45 3.55 -1.17
C LEU A 37 0.44 3.68 -2.41
N ARG A 38 0.98 2.56 -2.90
CA ARG A 38 1.88 2.55 -4.07
C ARG A 38 1.12 2.89 -5.35
N LEU A 39 -0.15 2.52 -5.42
CA LEU A 39 -1.06 2.88 -6.49
C LEU A 39 -1.58 4.33 -6.38
N GLY A 40 -1.21 5.07 -5.33
CA GLY A 40 -1.65 6.46 -5.15
C GLY A 40 -3.11 6.61 -4.75
N LEU A 41 -3.72 5.53 -4.25
CA LEU A 41 -5.08 5.53 -3.70
C LEU A 41 -4.98 6.18 -2.32
N SER A 42 -4.86 7.51 -2.32
CA SER A 42 -4.76 8.31 -1.10
C SER A 42 -6.04 8.20 -0.27
N LYS A 43 -5.93 8.51 1.03
CA LYS A 43 -7.09 8.53 1.92
C LYS A 43 -8.20 9.47 1.38
N PRO A 44 -9.48 9.12 1.54
CA PRO A 44 -9.99 7.92 2.23
C PRO A 44 -9.71 6.63 1.44
N PHE A 45 -9.47 5.53 2.15
CA PHE A 45 -9.40 4.20 1.53
C PHE A 45 -10.71 3.95 0.79
N ASN A 46 -10.66 3.92 -0.54
CA ASN A 46 -11.83 3.78 -1.39
C ASN A 46 -11.67 2.57 -2.31
N GLU A 47 -12.39 1.49 -2.01
CA GLU A 47 -12.45 0.30 -2.86
C GLU A 47 -13.14 0.56 -4.21
N ASN A 48 -13.85 1.68 -4.34
CA ASN A 48 -14.46 2.10 -5.60
C ASN A 48 -13.56 3.03 -6.42
N ASP A 49 -12.29 3.20 -6.04
CA ASP A 49 -11.35 3.96 -6.86
C ASP A 49 -11.25 3.33 -8.27
N PRO A 50 -11.42 4.10 -9.36
CA PRO A 50 -11.40 3.55 -10.73
C PRO A 50 -10.12 2.77 -11.06
N THR A 51 -8.98 3.18 -10.49
CA THR A 51 -7.69 2.49 -10.64
C THR A 51 -7.73 1.12 -9.97
N TRP A 52 -8.27 1.07 -8.75
CA TRP A 52 -8.41 -0.17 -8.01
C TRP A 52 -9.39 -1.13 -8.70
N VAL A 53 -10.59 -0.64 -9.05
CA VAL A 53 -11.60 -1.43 -9.75
C VAL A 53 -11.05 -1.99 -11.07
N SER A 54 -10.27 -1.20 -11.82
CA SER A 54 -9.62 -1.65 -13.04
C SER A 54 -8.58 -2.75 -12.78
N ALA A 55 -7.78 -2.63 -11.73
CA ALA A 55 -6.83 -3.67 -11.32
C ALA A 55 -7.54 -4.96 -10.89
N VAL A 56 -8.60 -4.86 -10.07
CA VAL A 56 -9.41 -6.01 -9.63
C VAL A 56 -10.03 -6.74 -10.82
N LYS A 57 -10.56 -6.00 -11.81
CA LYS A 57 -11.12 -6.61 -13.02
C LYS A 57 -10.10 -7.50 -13.75
N ARG A 58 -8.85 -7.04 -13.87
CA ARG A 58 -7.75 -7.78 -14.52
C ARG A 58 -7.32 -9.00 -13.70
N ILE A 59 -7.21 -8.84 -12.38
CA ILE A 59 -6.92 -9.96 -11.46
C ILE A 59 -8.00 -11.04 -11.56
N ASN A 60 -9.28 -10.65 -11.55
CA ASN A 60 -10.40 -11.58 -11.67
C ASN A 60 -10.50 -12.23 -13.05
N ALA A 61 -9.90 -11.62 -14.09
CA ALA A 61 -9.77 -12.22 -15.41
C ALA A 61 -8.64 -13.27 -15.49
N GLY A 62 -7.91 -13.52 -14.40
CA GLY A 62 -6.84 -14.50 -14.31
C GLY A 62 -5.46 -13.97 -14.72
N GLU A 63 -5.29 -12.65 -14.87
CA GLU A 63 -3.97 -12.06 -15.09
C GLU A 63 -3.09 -12.21 -13.84
N ASP A 64 -1.77 -12.29 -14.03
CA ASP A 64 -0.82 -12.35 -12.92
C ASP A 64 -0.93 -11.09 -12.04
N VAL A 65 -1.19 -11.31 -10.75
CA VAL A 65 -1.45 -10.25 -9.77
C VAL A 65 -0.26 -9.32 -9.62
N THR A 66 0.96 -9.87 -9.60
CA THR A 66 2.18 -9.06 -9.46
C THR A 66 2.37 -8.18 -10.70
N GLU A 67 2.18 -8.71 -11.91
CA GLU A 67 2.24 -7.93 -13.16
C GLU A 67 1.18 -6.83 -13.19
N VAL A 68 -0.06 -7.14 -12.82
CA VAL A 68 -1.15 -6.17 -12.82
C VAL A 68 -0.79 -5.00 -11.90
N ILE A 69 -0.51 -5.25 -10.62
CA ILE A 69 -0.23 -4.19 -9.65
C ILE A 69 1.04 -3.41 -10.04
N TYR A 70 2.09 -4.10 -10.50
CA TYR A 70 3.32 -3.45 -10.94
C TYR A 70 3.10 -2.55 -12.16
N SER A 71 2.28 -2.98 -13.13
CA SER A 71 1.96 -2.16 -14.31
C SER A 71 1.24 -0.86 -13.95
N PHE A 72 0.30 -0.90 -12.99
CA PHE A 72 -0.35 0.31 -12.49
C PHE A 72 0.60 1.21 -11.71
N TYR A 73 1.50 0.63 -10.90
CA TYR A 73 2.55 1.38 -10.21
C TYR A 73 3.47 2.10 -11.20
N GLN A 74 3.94 1.41 -12.23
CA GLN A 74 4.80 2.00 -13.28
C GLN A 74 4.07 3.14 -13.99
N LYS A 75 2.84 2.90 -14.45
CA LYS A 75 2.02 3.93 -15.14
C LYS A 75 1.85 5.19 -14.28
N ARG A 76 1.64 5.02 -12.97
CA ARG A 76 1.55 6.14 -12.03
C ARG A 76 2.85 6.91 -11.91
N ASN A 77 3.99 6.23 -11.67
CA ASN A 77 5.26 6.94 -11.47
C ASN A 77 5.72 7.67 -12.72
N THR A 78 5.44 7.14 -13.92
CA THR A 78 5.75 7.85 -15.17
C THR A 78 5.02 9.19 -15.25
N ASN A 79 3.85 9.30 -14.64
CA ASN A 79 3.00 10.50 -14.67
C ASN A 79 3.15 11.38 -13.41
N GLN A 80 3.94 10.97 -12.42
CA GLN A 80 4.05 11.71 -11.16
C GLN A 80 5.11 12.80 -11.27
N VAL A 81 4.68 14.06 -11.12
CA VAL A 81 5.61 15.19 -10.88
C VAL A 81 6.26 14.96 -9.52
N VAL A 82 7.60 14.99 -9.47
CA VAL A 82 8.35 14.83 -8.22
C VAL A 82 7.99 15.97 -7.28
N ASP A 83 7.24 15.65 -6.23
CA ASP A 83 7.01 16.57 -5.11
C ASP A 83 8.23 16.49 -4.19
N ASP A 84 9.12 17.48 -4.29
CA ASP A 84 10.39 17.52 -3.56
C ASP A 84 10.22 17.95 -2.09
N ARG A 85 8.98 18.01 -1.59
CA ARG A 85 8.68 18.30 -0.18
C ARG A 85 9.16 17.17 0.72
N LYS A 86 10.27 17.41 1.41
CA LYS A 86 10.76 16.53 2.47
C LYS A 86 9.86 16.63 3.70
N TYR A 87 9.09 15.58 3.98
CA TYR A 87 8.38 15.44 5.25
C TYR A 87 9.34 14.86 6.28
N PHE A 88 10.03 15.72 7.03
CA PHE A 88 10.72 15.31 8.26
C PHE A 88 9.79 15.53 9.44
N GLY A 89 9.59 14.49 10.25
CA GLY A 89 8.87 14.58 11.51
C GLY A 89 9.73 15.29 12.55
N PHE A 90 9.27 16.43 13.06
CA PHE A 90 9.78 16.97 14.31
C PHE A 90 9.26 16.05 15.43
N PHE A 91 10.04 15.05 15.80
CA PHE A 91 9.76 14.27 16.99
C PHE A 91 10.28 15.06 18.19
N GLY A 92 9.36 15.58 19.01
CA GLY A 92 9.65 16.16 20.31
C GLY A 92 9.33 15.15 21.41
N TYR A 93 10.12 15.12 22.47
CA TYR A 93 9.79 14.36 23.67
C TYR A 93 9.96 15.21 24.91
N ASP A 94 9.06 15.03 25.86
CA ASP A 94 9.20 15.57 27.22
C ASP A 94 9.57 14.43 28.17
N TRP A 95 10.48 14.73 29.09
CA TRP A 95 10.83 13.87 30.21
C TRP A 95 10.08 14.32 31.46
N ASP A 96 9.29 13.42 32.04
CA ASP A 96 8.63 13.61 33.32
C ASP A 96 9.48 12.93 34.41
N ASP A 97 10.20 13.75 35.20
CA ASP A 97 11.07 13.29 36.29
C ASP A 97 10.28 12.68 37.47
N GLU A 98 9.05 13.13 37.71
CA GLU A 98 8.22 12.63 38.82
C GLU A 98 7.63 11.26 38.49
N GLY A 99 7.22 11.06 37.23
CA GLY A 99 6.64 9.81 36.74
C GLY A 99 7.65 8.81 36.19
N LYS A 100 8.90 9.21 35.93
CA LYS A 100 9.90 8.49 35.12
C LYS A 100 9.32 8.04 33.77
N ARG A 101 8.68 8.96 33.04
CA ARG A 101 7.99 8.67 31.77
C ARG A 101 8.46 9.58 30.65
N ILE A 102 8.49 9.02 29.45
CA ILE A 102 8.72 9.78 28.22
C ILE A 102 7.36 9.98 27.55
N LYS A 103 7.05 11.23 27.20
CA LYS A 103 5.89 11.57 26.37
C LYS A 103 6.39 12.03 25.01
N LEU A 104 5.89 11.38 23.95
CA LEU A 104 6.16 11.76 22.56
C LEU A 104 5.04 12.69 22.06
N HIS A 105 5.40 13.72 21.28
CA HIS A 105 4.46 14.63 20.60
C HIS A 105 4.49 14.44 19.08
#